data_AF-A0A2H4XPL5-F1
#
_entry.id   AF-A0A2H4XPL5-F1
#
_cell.length_a   1.000
_cell.length_b   1.000
_cell.length_c   1.000
_cell.angle_alpha   90.00
_cell.angle_beta   90.00
_cell.angle_gamma   90.00
#
_symmetry.space_group_name_H-M   'P 1'
#
loop_
_entity.id
_entity.type
_entity.pdbx_description
1 polymer ?
#
loop_
_entity_poly.entity_id
_entity_poly.type
_entity_poly.pdbx_seq_one_letter_code
_entity_poly.pdbx_strand_id
1 'polypeptide(L)'
;NSVDEDAFQGIRRLKELILSSNKITQLANTTFHPVPNLRNLDLSYNKLQLLQSEQFKGLRKLLSLHLRSNSLKTVPVRVFQDCRNMEFLDVGYNRLRSLSRNAFAGLLKLKELHLEHNQFSKVNFAHFPRLFNLHSLYLQWNRIRSISQGLSWTWSALHNLDLSGNDIQSIEPGTFQCLPNLQKLNLDSNKLTNVTQETINAWISLTSITLSGNMWECSKTICPLVFWLKNFKGNKETTMICAGPKHIQGEKVIDAVETYNICNETPVLVTERAYQTTKAPPKPQFVPKPTVYKLESVPPTLYTPSPSSGLQTPMAEQEYEHVSFHKIIAGSVALFLSVAMILLVIYVSWKRYPASMKQLQQSSMMKRRRKKARESERQISSPL
;
A
#
# COMPACT_ATOMS: atom_id res chain seq x y z
N ASN A 1 9.64 23.34 19.55
CA ASN A 1 9.02 22.07 19.09
C ASN A 1 7.61 22.29 18.56
N SER A 2 6.87 23.28 19.03
CA SER A 2 5.83 23.93 18.23
C SER A 2 6.47 24.90 17.21
N VAL A 3 5.68 25.31 16.22
CA VAL A 3 5.77 26.62 15.56
C VAL A 3 4.69 27.50 16.21
N ASP A 4 4.97 28.79 16.39
CA ASP A 4 4.00 29.74 16.96
C ASP A 4 2.80 29.95 16.01
N GLU A 5 1.68 30.46 16.54
CA GLU A 5 0.49 30.77 15.75
C GLU A 5 0.73 32.00 14.87
N ASP A 6 1.36 33.05 15.42
CA ASP A 6 1.66 34.29 14.71
C ASP A 6 3.04 34.31 14.05
N ALA A 7 3.75 33.18 14.01
CA ALA A 7 5.11 33.03 13.45
C ALA A 7 5.29 33.58 12.03
N PHE A 8 4.21 33.62 11.24
CA PHE A 8 4.20 34.10 9.86
C PHE A 8 3.26 35.29 9.62
N GLN A 9 2.87 36.01 10.68
CA GLN A 9 2.12 37.25 10.57
C GLN A 9 2.92 38.32 9.79
N GLY A 10 2.23 39.24 9.12
CA GLY A 10 2.84 40.29 8.28
C GLY A 10 3.44 39.83 6.95
N ILE A 11 4.12 38.67 6.87
CA ILE A 11 4.90 38.21 5.71
C ILE A 11 4.06 37.64 4.53
N ARG A 12 2.90 38.23 4.25
CA ARG A 12 1.89 37.81 3.25
C ARG A 12 2.44 37.57 1.82
N ARG A 13 3.62 38.07 1.48
CA ARG A 13 4.27 37.90 0.15
C ARG A 13 5.11 36.62 0.04
N LEU A 14 5.27 35.84 1.12
CA LEU A 14 6.04 34.60 1.14
C LEU A 14 5.54 33.61 0.07
N LYS A 15 6.47 32.99 -0.67
CA LYS A 15 6.21 31.99 -1.73
C LYS A 15 6.75 30.61 -1.39
N GLU A 16 7.73 30.53 -0.50
CA GLU A 16 8.45 29.30 -0.18
C GLU A 16 8.78 29.31 1.30
N LEU A 17 8.57 28.17 1.97
CA LEU A 17 8.77 28.00 3.40
C LEU A 17 9.36 26.61 3.65
N ILE A 18 10.64 26.58 3.99
CA ILE A 18 11.39 25.35 4.29
C ILE A 18 11.58 25.26 5.80
N LEU A 19 10.94 24.27 6.41
CA LEU A 19 10.94 23.97 7.84
C LEU A 19 11.39 22.52 8.09
N SER A 20 11.97 21.86 7.10
CA SER A 20 12.36 20.45 7.18
C SER A 20 13.59 20.21 8.06
N SER A 21 13.83 18.93 8.39
CA SER A 21 14.93 18.46 9.25
C SER A 21 14.95 19.07 10.66
N ASN A 22 13.80 19.57 11.12
CA ASN A 22 13.62 20.21 12.42
C ASN A 22 13.04 19.23 13.47
N LYS A 23 12.68 19.76 14.64
CA LYS A 23 12.08 18.99 15.75
C LYS A 23 10.61 19.38 15.97
N ILE A 24 9.90 19.76 14.91
CA ILE A 24 8.50 20.21 14.99
C ILE A 24 7.60 19.02 15.29
N THR A 25 6.91 19.04 16.43
CA THR A 25 5.94 18.02 16.87
C THR A 25 4.50 18.45 16.66
N GLN A 26 4.23 19.76 16.61
CA GLN A 26 2.90 20.36 16.56
C GLN A 26 2.94 21.66 15.73
N LEU A 27 1.81 21.97 15.10
CA LEU A 27 1.50 23.23 14.43
C LEU A 27 0.14 23.70 14.95
N ALA A 28 -0.09 25.02 15.03
CA ALA A 28 -1.44 25.53 15.23
C ALA A 28 -2.27 25.33 13.94
N ASN A 29 -3.59 25.19 14.05
CA ASN A 29 -4.48 24.99 12.89
C ASN A 29 -4.41 26.16 11.89
N THR A 30 -4.07 27.34 12.41
CA THR A 30 -3.99 28.66 11.81
C THR A 30 -2.61 29.03 11.28
N THR A 31 -1.53 28.31 11.63
CA THR A 31 -0.12 28.71 11.39
C THR A 31 0.16 29.20 9.95
N PHE A 32 -0.43 28.59 8.92
CA PHE A 32 -0.19 28.99 7.51
C PHE A 32 -1.23 29.96 6.92
N HIS A 33 -2.29 30.32 7.65
CA HIS A 33 -3.34 31.22 7.17
C HIS A 33 -2.81 32.64 6.84
N PRO A 34 -1.80 33.21 7.56
CA PRO A 34 -1.18 34.49 7.20
C PRO A 34 -0.41 34.53 5.87
N VAL A 35 -0.08 33.38 5.26
CA VAL A 35 0.77 33.28 4.06
C VAL A 35 0.04 32.69 2.82
N PRO A 36 -1.09 33.28 2.36
CA PRO A 36 -1.91 32.74 1.27
C PRO A 36 -1.24 32.78 -0.13
N ASN A 37 -0.04 33.35 -0.24
CA ASN A 37 0.76 33.36 -1.47
C ASN A 37 1.79 32.22 -1.56
N LEU A 38 1.87 31.37 -0.53
CA LEU A 38 2.78 30.23 -0.47
C LEU A 38 2.56 29.26 -1.65
N ARG A 39 3.66 28.80 -2.25
CA ARG A 39 3.73 27.87 -3.38
C ARG A 39 4.43 26.57 -2.99
N ASN A 40 5.53 26.68 -2.24
CA ASN A 40 6.31 25.54 -1.78
C ASN A 40 6.28 25.52 -0.24
N LEU A 41 5.90 24.38 0.35
CA LEU A 41 5.96 24.14 1.79
C LEU A 41 6.66 22.81 2.07
N ASP A 42 7.81 22.86 2.73
CA ASP A 42 8.54 21.67 3.16
C ASP A 42 8.56 21.54 4.69
N LEU A 43 7.90 20.51 5.19
CA LEU A 43 7.79 20.12 6.59
C LEU A 43 8.44 18.74 6.84
N SER A 44 9.23 18.24 5.89
CA SER A 44 9.80 16.88 5.91
C SER A 44 10.78 16.65 7.06
N TYR A 45 11.00 15.39 7.44
CA TYR A 45 11.98 15.00 8.48
C TYR A 45 11.75 15.70 9.84
N ASN A 46 10.47 15.90 10.19
CA ASN A 46 10.02 16.45 11.47
C ASN A 46 9.39 15.34 12.34
N LYS A 47 8.59 15.71 13.35
CA LYS A 47 7.97 14.81 14.32
C LYS A 47 6.44 15.02 14.41
N LEU A 48 5.82 15.54 13.36
CA LEU A 48 4.37 15.77 13.30
C LEU A 48 3.64 14.43 13.41
N GLN A 49 2.70 14.32 14.35
CA GLN A 49 1.89 13.10 14.56
C GLN A 49 0.47 13.20 13.99
N LEU A 50 0.01 14.42 13.74
CA LEU A 50 -1.31 14.78 13.25
C LEU A 50 -1.21 16.03 12.37
N LEU A 51 -2.22 16.23 11.52
CA LEU A 51 -2.52 17.50 10.86
C LEU A 51 -3.88 17.96 11.39
N GLN A 52 -4.07 19.27 11.55
CA GLN A 52 -5.37 19.83 11.88
C GLN A 52 -6.28 19.86 10.63
N SER A 53 -7.60 19.92 10.82
CA SER A 53 -8.58 19.84 9.72
C SER A 53 -8.51 21.03 8.74
N GLU A 54 -8.08 22.20 9.18
CA GLU A 54 -7.94 23.41 8.36
C GLU A 54 -6.48 23.87 8.20
N GLN A 55 -5.51 22.96 8.43
CA GLN A 55 -4.08 23.25 8.47
C GLN A 55 -3.55 24.02 7.25
N PHE A 56 -4.13 23.78 6.06
CA PHE A 56 -3.73 24.37 4.77
C PHE A 56 -4.84 25.24 4.14
N LYS A 57 -5.81 25.71 4.95
CA LYS A 57 -6.90 26.59 4.52
C LYS A 57 -6.36 27.88 3.89
N GLY A 58 -7.00 28.36 2.83
CA GLY A 58 -6.57 29.54 2.10
C GLY A 58 -5.33 29.38 1.21
N LEU A 59 -4.56 28.29 1.28
CA LEU A 59 -3.33 28.06 0.49
C LEU A 59 -3.60 27.69 -0.98
N ARG A 60 -4.40 28.51 -1.67
CA ARG A 60 -4.87 28.32 -3.05
C ARG A 60 -3.77 28.42 -4.11
N LYS A 61 -2.59 28.93 -3.74
CA LYS A 61 -1.41 29.06 -4.61
C LYS A 61 -0.34 27.99 -4.35
N LEU A 62 -0.59 27.06 -3.42
CA LEU A 62 0.32 25.96 -3.12
C LEU A 62 0.44 25.05 -4.36
N LEU A 63 1.68 24.71 -4.71
CA LEU A 63 2.08 23.88 -5.86
C LEU A 63 2.75 22.58 -5.38
N SER A 64 3.56 22.67 -4.32
CA SER A 64 4.22 21.51 -3.69
C SER A 64 4.09 21.54 -2.17
N LEU A 65 3.77 20.37 -1.59
CA LEU A 65 3.77 20.12 -0.15
C LEU A 65 4.55 18.85 0.17
N HIS A 66 5.57 18.98 1.02
CA HIS A 66 6.38 17.86 1.48
C HIS A 66 6.16 17.65 3.00
N LEU A 67 5.68 16.47 3.37
CA LEU A 67 5.43 16.00 4.75
C LEU A 67 6.17 14.69 5.05
N ARG A 68 7.15 14.34 4.21
CA ARG A 68 7.94 13.10 4.24
C ARG A 68 8.57 12.86 5.62
N SER A 69 8.75 11.62 6.02
CA SER A 69 9.55 11.27 7.22
C SER A 69 9.06 11.94 8.50
N ASN A 70 7.75 11.97 8.70
CA ASN A 70 7.10 12.45 9.92
C ASN A 70 6.55 11.25 10.74
N SER A 71 5.44 11.40 11.45
CA SER A 71 4.78 10.32 12.18
C SER A 71 3.25 10.39 12.09
N LEU A 72 2.73 10.95 10.99
CA LEU A 72 1.32 11.11 10.71
C LEU A 72 0.62 9.75 10.67
N LYS A 73 -0.44 9.59 11.47
CA LYS A 73 -1.23 8.34 11.56
C LYS A 73 -2.45 8.34 10.62
N THR A 74 -2.93 9.52 10.26
CA THR A 74 -4.10 9.77 9.41
C THR A 74 -3.90 11.02 8.55
N VAL A 75 -4.64 11.09 7.43
CA VAL A 75 -4.88 12.34 6.68
C VAL A 75 -6.31 12.78 7.00
N PRO A 76 -6.54 13.99 7.56
CA PRO A 76 -7.90 14.46 7.84
C PRO A 76 -8.71 14.65 6.55
N VAL A 77 -10.02 14.37 6.63
CA VAL A 77 -10.96 14.58 5.51
C VAL A 77 -10.92 16.05 5.08
N ARG A 78 -10.81 16.31 3.77
CA ARG A 78 -10.81 17.66 3.17
C ARG A 78 -9.67 18.61 3.63
N VAL A 79 -8.60 18.12 4.27
CA VAL A 79 -7.49 18.98 4.75
C VAL A 79 -6.80 19.79 3.63
N PHE A 80 -6.93 19.35 2.37
CA PHE A 80 -6.40 20.02 1.18
C PHE A 80 -7.47 20.71 0.30
N GLN A 81 -8.68 20.94 0.81
CA GLN A 81 -9.84 21.41 0.01
C GLN A 81 -9.62 22.75 -0.75
N ASP A 82 -8.76 23.62 -0.22
CA ASP A 82 -8.35 24.89 -0.86
C ASP A 82 -7.10 24.76 -1.75
N CYS A 83 -6.31 23.69 -1.65
CA CYS A 83 -5.02 23.49 -2.34
C CYS A 83 -5.18 23.13 -3.83
N ARG A 84 -6.07 23.81 -4.54
CA ARG A 84 -6.56 23.44 -5.89
C ARG A 84 -5.51 23.53 -7.01
N ASN A 85 -4.38 24.18 -6.76
CA ASN A 85 -3.25 24.26 -7.68
C ASN A 85 -2.08 23.32 -7.32
N MET A 86 -2.22 22.50 -6.27
CA MET A 86 -1.13 21.62 -5.85
C MET A 86 -0.92 20.52 -6.89
N GLU A 87 0.32 20.40 -7.36
CA GLU A 87 0.76 19.46 -8.40
C GLU A 87 1.57 18.30 -7.80
N PHE A 88 2.24 18.52 -6.67
CA PHE A 88 3.05 17.52 -5.96
C PHE A 88 2.64 17.43 -4.48
N LEU A 89 2.46 16.21 -3.97
CA LEU A 89 2.21 15.94 -2.55
C LEU A 89 3.02 14.73 -2.09
N ASP A 90 3.87 14.93 -1.08
CA ASP A 90 4.62 13.85 -0.43
C ASP A 90 4.19 13.66 1.03
N VAL A 91 3.62 12.49 1.30
CA VAL A 91 3.29 11.96 2.63
C VAL A 91 3.89 10.56 2.84
N GLY A 92 4.97 10.25 2.12
CA GLY A 92 5.76 9.03 2.28
C GLY A 92 6.49 8.98 3.64
N TYR A 93 7.00 7.81 4.02
CA TYR A 93 7.75 7.60 5.26
C TYR A 93 6.99 8.08 6.52
N ASN A 94 5.70 7.77 6.59
CA ASN A 94 4.81 8.14 7.69
C ASN A 94 4.21 6.88 8.36
N ARG A 95 3.08 7.00 9.04
CA ARG A 95 2.42 5.89 9.78
C ARG A 95 0.97 5.71 9.37
N LEU A 96 0.61 6.13 8.16
CA LEU A 96 -0.74 6.08 7.61
C LEU A 96 -1.18 4.63 7.42
N ARG A 97 -2.32 4.23 8.01
CA ARG A 97 -2.86 2.86 7.93
C ARG A 97 -4.02 2.71 6.95
N SER A 98 -4.73 3.80 6.71
CA SER A 98 -5.90 3.87 5.84
C SER A 98 -6.08 5.30 5.36
N LEU A 99 -6.83 5.45 4.26
CA LEU A 99 -7.27 6.74 3.74
C LEU A 99 -8.77 6.87 3.94
N SER A 100 -9.22 8.01 4.42
CA SER A 100 -10.63 8.35 4.47
C SER A 100 -11.13 8.70 3.06
N ARG A 101 -12.39 8.38 2.75
CA ARG A 101 -13.04 8.89 1.53
C ARG A 101 -12.99 10.42 1.56
N ASN A 102 -12.49 11.04 0.50
CA ASN A 102 -12.25 12.48 0.39
C ASN A 102 -11.07 13.03 1.23
N ALA A 103 -10.09 12.21 1.63
CA ALA A 103 -8.82 12.70 2.19
C ALA A 103 -8.13 13.70 1.24
N PHE A 104 -8.05 13.35 -0.05
CA PHE A 104 -7.43 14.15 -1.12
C PHE A 104 -8.41 15.06 -1.88
N ALA A 105 -9.56 15.40 -1.28
CA ALA A 105 -10.51 16.32 -1.92
C ALA A 105 -9.91 17.73 -2.06
N GLY A 106 -10.14 18.35 -3.23
CA GLY A 106 -9.57 19.64 -3.61
C GLY A 106 -8.38 19.55 -4.57
N LEU A 107 -7.70 18.40 -4.63
CA LEU A 107 -6.42 18.20 -5.35
C LEU A 107 -6.58 18.00 -6.88
N LEU A 108 -7.30 18.92 -7.54
CA LEU A 108 -7.71 18.80 -8.94
C LEU A 108 -6.55 18.80 -9.95
N LYS A 109 -5.40 19.40 -9.61
CA LYS A 109 -4.19 19.48 -10.45
C LYS A 109 -3.05 18.55 -10.02
N LEU A 110 -3.27 17.67 -9.05
CA LEU A 110 -2.20 16.81 -8.52
C LEU A 110 -1.69 15.85 -9.60
N LYS A 111 -0.39 15.93 -9.90
CA LYS A 111 0.33 15.10 -10.88
C LYS A 111 1.10 13.97 -10.21
N GLU A 112 1.59 14.18 -8.99
CA GLU A 112 2.42 13.20 -8.30
C GLU A 112 2.06 13.08 -6.81
N LEU A 113 1.92 11.83 -6.35
CA LEU A 113 1.55 11.48 -4.97
C LEU A 113 2.46 10.39 -4.40
N HIS A 114 3.23 10.75 -3.38
CA HIS A 114 4.12 9.85 -2.62
C HIS A 114 3.43 9.38 -1.34
N LEU A 115 3.20 8.06 -1.23
CA LEU A 115 2.52 7.37 -0.13
C LEU A 115 3.30 6.10 0.33
N GLU A 116 4.49 5.89 -0.19
CA GLU A 116 5.40 4.80 0.13
C GLU A 116 5.88 4.80 1.60
N HIS A 117 6.38 3.66 2.08
CA HIS A 117 6.88 3.49 3.45
C HIS A 117 5.86 3.94 4.53
N ASN A 118 4.59 3.59 4.33
CA ASN A 118 3.50 3.79 5.29
C ASN A 118 3.06 2.42 5.87
N GLN A 119 1.80 2.29 6.29
CA GLN A 119 1.24 1.08 6.92
C GLN A 119 -0.07 0.63 6.26
N PHE A 120 -0.31 0.96 4.98
CA PHE A 120 -1.54 0.59 4.27
C PHE A 120 -1.64 -0.94 4.10
N SER A 121 -2.75 -1.52 4.56
CA SER A 121 -3.02 -2.97 4.44
C SER A 121 -3.94 -3.33 3.26
N LYS A 122 -4.73 -2.37 2.78
CA LYS A 122 -5.60 -2.47 1.61
C LYS A 122 -5.63 -1.12 0.89
N VAL A 123 -5.73 -1.12 -0.43
CA VAL A 123 -5.95 0.08 -1.23
C VAL A 123 -7.18 -0.11 -2.12
N ASN A 124 -8.11 0.83 -2.04
CA ASN A 124 -9.22 0.95 -2.99
C ASN A 124 -9.10 2.32 -3.66
N PHE A 125 -9.06 2.35 -4.99
CA PHE A 125 -8.86 3.58 -5.75
C PHE A 125 -10.00 4.62 -5.55
N ALA A 126 -11.17 4.21 -5.05
CA ALA A 126 -12.29 5.10 -4.70
C ALA A 126 -11.99 6.08 -3.55
N HIS A 127 -10.91 5.86 -2.79
CA HIS A 127 -10.45 6.82 -1.77
C HIS A 127 -9.66 8.01 -2.33
N PHE A 128 -9.36 7.99 -3.64
CA PHE A 128 -8.66 9.05 -4.38
C PHE A 128 -9.58 9.70 -5.43
N PRO A 129 -10.75 10.25 -5.04
CA PRO A 129 -11.74 10.76 -5.99
C PRO A 129 -11.23 12.02 -6.71
N ARG A 130 -11.44 12.06 -8.03
CA ARG A 130 -11.21 13.24 -8.89
C ARG A 130 -9.76 13.71 -9.00
N LEU A 131 -8.77 12.84 -8.72
CA LEU A 131 -7.36 13.07 -9.06
C LEU A 131 -7.10 12.85 -10.57
N PHE A 132 -7.90 13.48 -11.43
CA PHE A 132 -7.93 13.21 -12.87
C PHE A 132 -6.63 13.58 -13.62
N ASN A 133 -5.78 14.40 -13.00
CA ASN A 133 -4.47 14.80 -13.53
C ASN A 133 -3.30 14.02 -12.91
N LEU A 134 -3.55 12.97 -12.13
CA LEU A 134 -2.48 12.20 -11.47
C LEU A 134 -1.71 11.37 -12.50
N HIS A 135 -0.40 11.61 -12.61
CA HIS A 135 0.53 10.92 -13.52
C HIS A 135 1.31 9.79 -12.82
N SER A 136 1.72 10.02 -11.57
CA SER A 136 2.53 9.10 -10.75
C SER A 136 1.88 8.82 -9.40
N LEU A 137 1.75 7.54 -9.03
CA LEU A 137 1.31 7.09 -7.71
C LEU A 137 2.29 6.08 -7.11
N TYR A 138 2.91 6.44 -5.99
CA TYR A 138 3.90 5.63 -5.29
C TYR A 138 3.31 5.05 -3.99
N LEU A 139 3.18 3.73 -3.94
CA LEU A 139 2.58 2.96 -2.82
C LEU A 139 3.51 1.86 -2.29
N GLN A 140 4.76 1.83 -2.74
CA GLN A 140 5.74 0.81 -2.40
C GLN A 140 6.10 0.76 -0.90
N TRP A 141 6.63 -0.38 -0.45
CA TRP A 141 7.05 -0.60 0.94
C TRP A 141 5.95 -0.32 1.99
N ASN A 142 4.71 -0.66 1.65
CA ASN A 142 3.56 -0.68 2.56
C ASN A 142 3.32 -2.13 3.05
N ARG A 143 2.06 -2.53 3.30
CA ARG A 143 1.66 -3.89 3.70
C ARG A 143 0.41 -4.33 2.94
N ILE A 144 0.25 -3.84 1.72
CA ILE A 144 -0.98 -3.95 0.92
C ILE A 144 -1.16 -5.41 0.54
N ARG A 145 -2.26 -6.04 0.96
CA ARG A 145 -2.61 -7.44 0.63
C ARG A 145 -3.60 -7.56 -0.51
N SER A 146 -4.44 -6.54 -0.67
CA SER A 146 -5.49 -6.47 -1.69
C SER A 146 -5.59 -5.05 -2.25
N ILE A 147 -5.55 -4.97 -3.58
CA ILE A 147 -5.91 -3.78 -4.37
C ILE A 147 -7.29 -4.03 -5.01
N SER A 148 -8.14 -3.01 -5.09
CA SER A 148 -9.42 -3.10 -5.80
C SER A 148 -9.89 -1.77 -6.41
N GLN A 149 -10.66 -1.85 -7.49
CA GLN A 149 -11.37 -0.69 -8.04
C GLN A 149 -12.80 -0.62 -7.47
N GLY A 150 -13.12 0.47 -6.77
CA GLY A 150 -14.51 0.86 -6.43
C GLY A 150 -15.00 2.02 -7.29
N LEU A 151 -14.59 2.08 -8.57
CA LEU A 151 -14.62 3.29 -9.38
C LEU A 151 -15.78 3.33 -10.38
N SER A 152 -16.37 4.51 -10.51
CA SER A 152 -17.26 4.90 -11.60
C SER A 152 -16.59 5.90 -12.55
N TRP A 153 -15.25 5.96 -12.56
CA TRP A 153 -14.44 6.88 -13.34
C TRP A 153 -13.07 6.26 -13.67
N THR A 154 -12.41 6.74 -14.72
CA THR A 154 -11.04 6.35 -15.10
C THR A 154 -10.01 7.37 -14.63
N TRP A 155 -8.75 6.96 -14.57
CA TRP A 155 -7.57 7.83 -14.43
C TRP A 155 -6.79 7.85 -15.74
N SER A 156 -7.35 8.53 -16.75
CA SER A 156 -6.75 8.64 -18.10
C SER A 156 -5.39 9.36 -18.13
N ALA A 157 -4.94 9.96 -17.02
CA ALA A 157 -3.63 10.59 -16.90
C ALA A 157 -2.58 9.75 -16.13
N LEU A 158 -2.95 8.62 -15.50
CA LEU A 158 -1.99 7.85 -14.70
C LEU A 158 -1.12 6.99 -15.61
N HIS A 159 0.19 7.31 -15.63
CA HIS A 159 1.19 6.62 -16.43
C HIS A 159 2.11 5.73 -15.59
N ASN A 160 2.30 6.03 -14.30
CA ASN A 160 3.22 5.31 -13.41
C ASN A 160 2.53 4.87 -12.10
N LEU A 161 2.61 3.58 -11.78
CA LEU A 161 2.10 2.98 -10.54
C LEU A 161 3.16 2.04 -9.94
N ASP A 162 3.64 2.39 -8.75
CA ASP A 162 4.56 1.52 -7.98
C ASP A 162 3.85 0.90 -6.78
N LEU A 163 3.77 -0.43 -6.78
CA LEU A 163 3.18 -1.26 -5.72
C LEU A 163 4.22 -2.23 -5.12
N SER A 164 5.52 -2.03 -5.38
CA SER A 164 6.58 -2.96 -4.96
C SER A 164 6.75 -3.08 -3.44
N GLY A 165 7.35 -4.18 -2.98
CA GLY A 165 7.64 -4.40 -1.56
C GLY A 165 6.40 -4.42 -0.67
N ASN A 166 5.30 -5.02 -1.16
CA ASN A 166 4.03 -5.16 -0.46
C ASN A 166 3.69 -6.65 -0.21
N ASP A 167 2.50 -6.92 0.33
CA ASP A 167 2.01 -8.26 0.67
C ASP A 167 0.96 -8.78 -0.35
N ILE A 168 0.92 -8.26 -1.59
CA ILE A 168 -0.18 -8.55 -2.54
C ILE A 168 -0.11 -10.01 -2.99
N GLN A 169 -1.15 -10.79 -2.66
CA GLN A 169 -1.22 -12.24 -2.94
C GLN A 169 -1.93 -12.57 -4.26
N SER A 170 -2.93 -11.76 -4.62
CA SER A 170 -3.66 -11.84 -5.87
C SER A 170 -4.16 -10.45 -6.27
N ILE A 171 -4.53 -10.31 -7.54
CA ILE A 171 -5.10 -9.10 -8.11
C ILE A 171 -6.55 -9.42 -8.50
N GLU A 172 -7.50 -8.60 -8.07
CA GLU A 172 -8.91 -8.80 -8.41
C GLU A 172 -9.14 -8.51 -9.91
N PRO A 173 -9.82 -9.41 -10.66
CA PRO A 173 -10.11 -9.20 -12.07
C PRO A 173 -10.69 -7.81 -12.35
N GLY A 174 -10.09 -7.13 -13.32
CA GLY A 174 -10.49 -5.78 -13.69
C GLY A 174 -9.92 -4.64 -12.84
N THR A 175 -9.15 -4.87 -11.78
CA THR A 175 -8.55 -3.79 -10.92
C THR A 175 -7.87 -2.66 -11.72
N PHE A 176 -7.27 -2.98 -12.88
CA PHE A 176 -6.58 -2.02 -13.73
C PHE A 176 -7.43 -1.44 -14.88
N GLN A 177 -8.70 -1.84 -15.05
CA GLN A 177 -9.58 -1.31 -16.11
C GLN A 177 -9.78 0.21 -15.99
N CYS A 178 -9.75 0.75 -14.77
CA CYS A 178 -9.81 2.19 -14.54
C CYS A 178 -8.53 2.95 -14.93
N LEU A 179 -7.44 2.27 -15.33
CA LEU A 179 -6.12 2.85 -15.62
C LEU A 179 -5.71 2.63 -17.10
N PRO A 180 -6.51 3.04 -18.10
CA PRO A 180 -6.32 2.64 -19.51
C PRO A 180 -4.98 3.10 -20.13
N ASN A 181 -4.37 4.16 -19.60
CA ASN A 181 -3.13 4.75 -20.11
C ASN A 181 -1.90 4.43 -19.23
N LEU A 182 -1.99 3.43 -18.35
CA LEU A 182 -0.88 3.03 -17.50
C LEU A 182 0.27 2.49 -18.36
N GLN A 183 1.46 3.08 -18.21
CA GLN A 183 2.67 2.74 -18.97
C GLN A 183 3.67 1.94 -18.13
N LYS A 184 3.80 2.26 -16.84
CA LYS A 184 4.76 1.65 -15.92
C LYS A 184 4.02 1.05 -14.72
N LEU A 185 4.20 -0.25 -14.52
CA LEU A 185 3.64 -0.99 -13.39
C LEU A 185 4.74 -1.79 -12.70
N ASN A 186 5.09 -1.40 -11.47
CA ASN A 186 6.03 -2.13 -10.63
C ASN A 186 5.27 -2.99 -9.61
N LEU A 187 5.44 -4.32 -9.68
CA LEU A 187 4.85 -5.31 -8.78
C LEU A 187 5.92 -6.15 -8.05
N ASP A 188 7.19 -5.71 -8.05
CA ASP A 188 8.30 -6.46 -7.45
C ASP A 188 8.13 -6.72 -5.95
N SER A 189 8.75 -7.79 -5.45
CA SER A 189 8.82 -8.15 -4.03
C SER A 189 7.45 -8.32 -3.33
N ASN A 190 6.40 -8.64 -4.09
CA ASN A 190 5.07 -8.95 -3.59
C ASN A 190 4.90 -10.45 -3.25
N LYS A 191 3.67 -10.96 -3.19
CA LYS A 191 3.34 -12.35 -2.83
C LYS A 191 2.47 -13.03 -3.88
N LEU A 192 2.49 -12.52 -5.13
CA LEU A 192 1.70 -13.04 -6.24
C LEU A 192 2.12 -14.46 -6.59
N THR A 193 1.15 -15.36 -6.75
CA THR A 193 1.37 -16.74 -7.18
C THR A 193 1.06 -16.95 -8.66
N ASN A 194 0.11 -16.19 -9.21
CA ASN A 194 -0.24 -16.13 -10.63
C ASN A 194 -0.86 -14.76 -10.97
N VAL A 195 -1.17 -14.55 -12.26
CA VAL A 195 -1.99 -13.41 -12.72
C VAL A 195 -2.99 -13.95 -13.76
N THR A 196 -4.26 -13.58 -13.62
CA THR A 196 -5.35 -14.11 -14.46
C THR A 196 -5.40 -13.44 -15.84
N GLN A 197 -6.02 -14.10 -16.81
CA GLN A 197 -6.17 -13.57 -18.17
C GLN A 197 -6.94 -12.24 -18.19
N GLU A 198 -7.96 -12.08 -17.36
CA GLU A 198 -8.78 -10.86 -17.26
C GLU A 198 -7.98 -9.68 -16.68
N THR A 199 -7.04 -9.98 -15.78
CA THR A 199 -6.12 -8.98 -15.21
C THR A 199 -5.12 -8.51 -16.27
N ILE A 200 -4.57 -9.46 -17.03
CA ILE A 200 -3.63 -9.20 -18.13
C ILE A 200 -4.29 -8.45 -19.29
N ASN A 201 -5.55 -8.77 -19.61
CA ASN A 201 -6.33 -8.08 -20.65
C ASN A 201 -6.55 -6.59 -20.35
N ALA A 202 -6.36 -6.14 -19.11
CA ALA A 202 -6.40 -4.72 -18.73
C ALA A 202 -5.04 -4.00 -18.91
N TRP A 203 -3.94 -4.70 -19.15
CA TRP A 203 -2.59 -4.14 -19.32
C TRP A 203 -2.32 -3.61 -20.75
N ILE A 204 -3.29 -2.90 -21.32
CA ILE A 204 -3.33 -2.51 -22.74
C ILE A 204 -2.23 -1.52 -23.17
N SER A 205 -1.73 -0.70 -22.25
CA SER A 205 -0.82 0.42 -22.55
C SER A 205 0.56 0.31 -21.90
N LEU A 206 0.88 -0.82 -21.25
CA LEU A 206 2.16 -0.97 -20.54
C LEU A 206 3.34 -0.93 -21.52
N THR A 207 4.34 -0.13 -21.16
CA THR A 207 5.67 -0.06 -21.81
C THR A 207 6.79 -0.51 -20.87
N SER A 208 6.52 -0.62 -19.57
CA SER A 208 7.43 -1.16 -18.56
C SER A 208 6.68 -1.97 -17.50
N ILE A 209 7.18 -3.18 -17.19
CA ILE A 209 6.63 -4.01 -16.11
C ILE A 209 7.76 -4.76 -15.36
N THR A 210 7.63 -4.88 -14.04
CA THR A 210 8.54 -5.67 -13.20
C THR A 210 7.74 -6.56 -12.22
N LEU A 211 8.20 -7.80 -12.06
CA LEU A 211 7.43 -8.92 -11.49
C LEU A 211 8.29 -9.83 -10.57
N SER A 212 9.52 -9.42 -10.28
CA SER A 212 10.54 -10.22 -9.60
C SER A 212 10.32 -10.30 -8.09
N GLY A 213 10.86 -11.32 -7.42
CA GLY A 213 10.69 -11.50 -5.97
C GLY A 213 9.25 -11.81 -5.50
N ASN A 214 8.38 -12.23 -6.42
CA ASN A 214 7.04 -12.77 -6.12
C ASN A 214 7.09 -14.29 -5.85
N MET A 215 5.95 -14.89 -5.52
CA MET A 215 5.81 -16.29 -5.07
C MET A 215 5.26 -17.19 -6.19
N TRP A 216 5.80 -17.08 -7.42
CA TRP A 216 5.20 -17.68 -8.61
C TRP A 216 5.02 -19.20 -8.51
N GLU A 217 3.78 -19.65 -8.67
CA GLU A 217 3.41 -21.08 -8.74
C GLU A 217 3.44 -21.51 -10.21
N CYS A 218 4.52 -22.19 -10.58
CA CYS A 218 4.79 -22.68 -11.92
C CYS A 218 3.97 -23.94 -12.22
N SER A 219 2.65 -23.75 -12.29
CA SER A 219 1.67 -24.71 -12.80
C SER A 219 0.93 -24.11 -14.01
N LYS A 220 -0.12 -24.77 -14.50
CA LYS A 220 -0.97 -24.23 -15.59
C LYS A 220 -1.54 -22.83 -15.29
N THR A 221 -1.59 -22.40 -14.03
CA THR A 221 -2.00 -21.04 -13.63
C THR A 221 -1.04 -19.93 -14.08
N ILE A 222 0.23 -20.23 -14.39
CA ILE A 222 1.20 -19.21 -14.81
C ILE A 222 1.12 -18.86 -16.31
N CYS A 223 0.42 -19.69 -17.09
CA CYS A 223 0.46 -19.65 -18.55
C CYS A 223 -0.06 -18.35 -19.19
N PRO A 224 -1.18 -17.74 -18.73
CA PRO A 224 -1.62 -16.42 -19.22
C PRO A 224 -0.51 -15.36 -19.12
N LEU A 225 0.18 -15.31 -17.97
CA LEU A 225 1.25 -14.36 -17.71
C LEU A 225 2.46 -14.63 -18.61
N VAL A 226 2.86 -15.90 -18.79
CA VAL A 226 4.00 -16.27 -19.64
C VAL A 226 3.72 -16.02 -21.12
N PHE A 227 2.52 -16.34 -21.63
CA PHE A 227 2.14 -16.03 -23.01
C PHE A 227 2.11 -14.53 -23.28
N TRP A 228 1.58 -13.72 -22.35
CA TRP A 228 1.64 -12.27 -22.46
C TRP A 228 3.08 -11.74 -22.39
N LEU A 229 3.90 -12.21 -21.45
CA LEU A 229 5.31 -11.81 -21.32
C LEU A 229 6.15 -12.18 -22.55
N LYS A 230 5.86 -13.29 -23.23
CA LYS A 230 6.52 -13.63 -24.50
C LYS A 230 6.19 -12.62 -25.60
N ASN A 231 4.94 -12.16 -25.69
CA ASN A 231 4.49 -11.17 -26.67
C ASN A 231 4.81 -9.71 -26.29
N PHE A 232 5.06 -9.42 -25.01
CA PHE A 232 5.31 -8.07 -24.51
C PHE A 232 6.61 -7.48 -25.07
N LYS A 233 6.49 -6.38 -25.84
CA LYS A 233 7.61 -5.69 -26.49
C LYS A 233 8.24 -4.56 -25.65
N GLY A 234 7.65 -4.22 -24.50
CA GLY A 234 8.18 -3.20 -23.59
C GLY A 234 9.32 -3.70 -22.70
N ASN A 235 9.81 -2.81 -21.84
CA ASN A 235 10.84 -3.11 -20.85
C ASN A 235 10.27 -4.08 -19.79
N LYS A 236 10.83 -5.28 -19.70
CA LYS A 236 10.43 -6.31 -18.73
C LYS A 236 11.65 -6.80 -17.97
N GLU A 237 11.65 -6.68 -16.65
CA GLU A 237 12.62 -7.41 -15.83
C GLU A 237 12.07 -8.81 -15.55
N THR A 238 12.69 -9.83 -16.17
CA THR A 238 12.19 -11.21 -16.21
C THR A 238 12.91 -12.13 -15.22
N THR A 239 13.47 -11.58 -14.13
CA THR A 239 14.04 -12.34 -12.99
C THR A 239 12.95 -12.94 -12.09
N MET A 240 11.90 -13.47 -12.72
CA MET A 240 10.83 -14.25 -12.12
C MET A 240 11.34 -15.68 -11.86
N ILE A 241 11.24 -16.11 -10.62
CA ILE A 241 11.68 -17.43 -10.15
C ILE A 241 10.47 -18.22 -9.64
N CYS A 242 10.39 -19.50 -9.96
CA CYS A 242 9.37 -20.42 -9.45
C CYS A 242 9.55 -20.62 -7.93
N ALA A 243 8.53 -20.26 -7.16
CA ALA A 243 8.48 -20.54 -5.72
C ALA A 243 7.89 -21.94 -5.42
N GLY A 244 7.08 -22.46 -6.34
CA GLY A 244 6.54 -23.82 -6.33
C GLY A 244 6.11 -24.27 -7.73
N PRO A 245 5.76 -25.55 -7.90
CA PRO A 245 5.85 -26.63 -6.92
C PRO A 245 7.31 -27.02 -6.62
N LYS A 246 7.54 -27.72 -5.49
CA LYS A 246 8.88 -27.99 -4.92
C LYS A 246 9.93 -28.57 -5.88
N HIS A 247 9.51 -29.33 -6.89
CA HIS A 247 10.44 -29.99 -7.83
C HIS A 247 10.99 -29.07 -8.93
N ILE A 248 10.45 -27.85 -9.07
CA ILE A 248 10.99 -26.79 -9.94
C ILE A 248 11.24 -25.47 -9.16
N GLN A 249 11.26 -25.54 -7.84
CA GLN A 249 11.49 -24.38 -6.98
C GLN A 249 12.93 -23.87 -7.14
N GLY A 250 13.07 -22.58 -7.49
CA GLY A 250 14.36 -21.95 -7.78
C GLY A 250 14.68 -21.78 -9.27
N GLU A 251 13.96 -22.48 -10.16
CA GLU A 251 14.09 -22.29 -11.61
C GLU A 251 13.50 -20.95 -12.08
N LYS A 252 13.95 -20.43 -13.23
CA LYS A 252 13.31 -19.26 -13.84
C LYS A 252 11.96 -19.66 -14.44
N VAL A 253 10.96 -18.80 -14.33
CA VAL A 253 9.57 -19.11 -14.75
C VAL A 253 9.46 -19.47 -16.24
N ILE A 254 10.22 -18.79 -17.12
CA ILE A 254 10.19 -19.06 -18.57
C ILE A 254 10.83 -20.41 -18.88
N ASP A 255 12.08 -20.58 -18.43
CA ASP A 255 12.89 -21.79 -18.58
C ASP A 255 12.13 -23.03 -18.07
N ALA A 256 11.50 -22.93 -16.89
CA ALA A 256 10.70 -24.01 -16.31
C ALA A 256 9.44 -24.34 -17.12
N VAL A 257 8.72 -23.34 -17.64
CA VAL A 257 7.53 -23.58 -18.48
C VAL A 257 7.88 -24.33 -19.76
N GLU A 258 9.05 -24.04 -20.34
CA GLU A 258 9.56 -24.71 -21.54
C GLU A 258 10.10 -26.11 -21.23
N THR A 259 11.00 -26.25 -20.26
CA THR A 259 11.60 -27.55 -19.87
C THR A 259 10.55 -28.58 -19.44
N TYR A 260 9.57 -28.17 -18.63
CA TYR A 260 8.55 -29.07 -18.09
C TYR A 260 7.24 -29.06 -18.90
N ASN A 261 7.21 -28.43 -20.08
CA ASN A 261 6.06 -28.36 -20.99
C ASN A 261 4.74 -27.89 -20.33
N ILE A 262 4.86 -27.04 -19.30
CA ILE A 262 3.78 -26.72 -18.34
C ILE A 262 2.55 -26.11 -19.05
N CYS A 263 2.81 -25.29 -20.06
CA CYS A 263 1.81 -24.53 -20.80
C CYS A 263 1.45 -25.13 -22.16
N ASN A 264 1.86 -26.36 -22.45
CA ASN A 264 1.37 -27.04 -23.64
C ASN A 264 -0.11 -27.42 -23.45
N GLU A 265 -0.92 -27.10 -24.46
CA GLU A 265 -2.22 -27.73 -24.61
C GLU A 265 -1.99 -29.21 -24.92
N THR A 266 -2.31 -30.07 -23.96
CA THR A 266 -2.58 -31.47 -24.26
C THR A 266 -3.78 -31.49 -25.21
N PRO A 267 -3.64 -31.94 -26.47
CA PRO A 267 -4.77 -31.99 -27.37
C PRO A 267 -5.79 -32.96 -26.78
N VAL A 268 -6.93 -32.44 -26.36
CA VAL A 268 -8.06 -33.27 -25.96
C VAL A 268 -8.53 -33.94 -27.25
N LEU A 269 -8.16 -35.21 -27.42
CA LEU A 269 -8.71 -36.08 -28.45
C LEU A 269 -10.20 -36.29 -28.14
N VAL A 270 -11.02 -35.34 -28.56
CA VAL A 270 -12.45 -35.51 -28.73
C VAL A 270 -12.62 -36.53 -29.85
N THR A 271 -12.59 -37.81 -29.47
CA THR A 271 -12.95 -38.89 -30.37
C THR A 271 -14.41 -38.68 -30.76
N GLU A 272 -14.65 -38.39 -32.04
CA GLU A 272 -15.99 -38.21 -32.60
C GLU A 272 -16.76 -39.54 -32.53
N ARG A 273 -17.37 -39.82 -31.39
CA ARG A 273 -18.47 -40.79 -31.31
C ARG A 273 -19.66 -40.16 -32.01
N ALA A 274 -19.87 -40.56 -33.26
CA ALA A 274 -20.99 -40.12 -34.07
C ALA A 274 -22.32 -40.29 -33.30
N TYR A 275 -22.99 -39.17 -33.02
CA TYR A 275 -24.31 -39.18 -32.39
C TYR A 275 -25.34 -39.72 -33.39
N GLN A 276 -25.89 -40.90 -33.10
CA GLN A 276 -27.08 -41.38 -33.80
C GLN A 276 -28.28 -40.48 -33.47
N THR A 277 -29.10 -40.19 -34.48
CA THR A 277 -30.20 -39.22 -34.40
C THR A 277 -31.45 -39.79 -33.72
N THR A 278 -31.61 -39.50 -32.43
CA THR A 278 -32.89 -39.72 -31.71
C THR A 278 -33.79 -38.48 -31.77
N LYS A 279 -35.09 -38.69 -31.94
CA LYS A 279 -36.10 -37.65 -32.26
C LYS A 279 -36.29 -36.63 -31.11
N ALA A 280 -36.59 -35.39 -31.48
CA ALA A 280 -36.84 -34.29 -30.53
C ALA A 280 -38.27 -34.30 -29.93
N PRO A 281 -38.46 -33.87 -28.68
CA PRO A 281 -39.76 -33.58 -28.09
C PRO A 281 -40.33 -32.21 -28.54
N PRO A 282 -41.65 -31.95 -28.40
CA PRO A 282 -42.31 -30.75 -28.92
C PRO A 282 -42.09 -29.48 -28.08
N LYS A 283 -42.27 -28.32 -28.71
CA LYS A 283 -42.17 -26.99 -28.09
C LYS A 283 -43.40 -26.65 -27.22
N PRO A 284 -43.24 -25.97 -26.07
CA PRO A 284 -44.35 -25.30 -25.38
C PRO A 284 -44.87 -24.10 -26.21
N GLN A 285 -46.19 -23.86 -26.17
CA GLN A 285 -46.82 -22.66 -26.73
C GLN A 285 -47.08 -21.59 -25.64
N PHE A 286 -47.29 -20.35 -26.06
CA PHE A 286 -47.47 -19.17 -25.20
C PHE A 286 -48.92 -18.67 -25.27
N VAL A 287 -49.59 -18.48 -24.13
CA VAL A 287 -50.99 -18.02 -24.02
C VAL A 287 -51.10 -17.02 -22.84
N PRO A 288 -51.87 -15.91 -22.91
CA PRO A 288 -51.58 -14.70 -22.11
C PRO A 288 -52.40 -14.51 -20.81
N LYS A 289 -51.99 -13.51 -20.01
CA LYS A 289 -52.72 -12.98 -18.83
C LYS A 289 -53.66 -11.81 -19.18
N PRO A 290 -54.87 -11.73 -18.58
CA PRO A 290 -55.70 -10.52 -18.54
C PRO A 290 -55.54 -9.66 -17.25
N THR A 291 -56.16 -8.47 -17.27
CA THR A 291 -56.19 -7.40 -16.22
C THR A 291 -57.63 -7.15 -15.71
N VAL A 292 -57.94 -6.32 -14.70
CA VAL A 292 -57.14 -5.32 -13.94
C VAL A 292 -56.95 -5.75 -12.46
N TYR A 293 -57.25 -5.07 -11.33
CA TYR A 293 -57.87 -3.79 -10.92
C TYR A 293 -57.12 -3.16 -9.71
N LYS A 294 -57.66 -2.09 -9.10
CA LYS A 294 -57.01 -1.21 -8.09
C LYS A 294 -58.03 -0.72 -7.05
N LEU A 295 -57.67 -0.60 -5.76
CA LEU A 295 -58.31 0.31 -4.78
C LEU A 295 -57.39 0.59 -3.55
N GLU A 296 -57.87 1.32 -2.53
CA GLU A 296 -57.05 2.26 -1.74
C GLU A 296 -57.02 2.09 -0.19
N SER A 297 -55.91 2.56 0.40
CA SER A 297 -55.72 3.28 1.68
C SER A 297 -56.27 2.82 3.07
N VAL A 298 -55.33 2.65 4.04
CA VAL A 298 -55.30 3.28 5.42
C VAL A 298 -56.40 2.85 6.45
N PRO A 299 -56.25 2.90 7.81
CA PRO A 299 -55.14 3.31 8.73
C PRO A 299 -54.62 2.17 9.67
N PRO A 300 -53.69 2.44 10.62
CA PRO A 300 -53.12 1.45 11.56
C PRO A 300 -53.68 1.46 13.00
N THR A 301 -53.49 0.37 13.75
CA THR A 301 -53.74 0.26 15.21
C THR A 301 -52.71 -0.62 15.94
N LEU A 302 -52.64 -0.47 17.26
CA LEU A 302 -51.69 -1.13 18.19
C LEU A 302 -52.16 -2.54 18.59
N TYR A 303 -51.27 -3.43 19.08
CA TYR A 303 -51.12 -3.73 20.53
C TYR A 303 -50.09 -4.83 20.89
N THR A 304 -49.45 -4.60 22.04
CA THR A 304 -48.58 -5.40 22.95
C THR A 304 -48.42 -6.94 22.83
N PRO A 305 -47.23 -7.49 23.17
CA PRO A 305 -46.95 -8.94 23.33
C PRO A 305 -46.94 -9.44 24.80
N SER A 306 -47.13 -10.76 25.02
CA SER A 306 -46.87 -11.51 26.29
C SER A 306 -47.24 -13.02 26.14
N PRO A 307 -46.82 -13.96 27.04
CA PRO A 307 -45.60 -13.97 27.88
C PRO A 307 -44.87 -15.34 28.02
N SER A 308 -43.60 -15.28 28.46
CA SER A 308 -42.82 -16.21 29.32
C SER A 308 -43.08 -17.73 29.43
N SER A 309 -42.02 -18.54 29.28
CA SER A 309 -41.42 -19.41 30.32
C SER A 309 -40.17 -20.13 29.76
N GLY A 310 -39.16 -20.56 30.54
CA GLY A 310 -38.91 -20.44 31.98
C GLY A 310 -37.39 -20.42 32.29
N LEU A 311 -37.01 -20.31 33.58
CA LEU A 311 -35.65 -20.05 34.04
C LEU A 311 -34.98 -21.29 34.67
N GLN A 312 -33.67 -21.49 34.46
CA GLN A 312 -32.82 -22.14 35.47
C GLN A 312 -31.33 -21.74 35.34
N THR A 313 -30.68 -21.62 36.49
CA THR A 313 -29.23 -21.38 36.68
C THR A 313 -28.72 -22.44 37.66
N PRO A 314 -27.41 -22.75 37.70
CA PRO A 314 -26.69 -22.37 38.91
C PRO A 314 -25.20 -22.01 38.75
N MET A 315 -24.76 -21.15 39.68
CA MET A 315 -23.41 -21.08 40.27
C MET A 315 -22.19 -20.70 39.39
N ALA A 316 -21.12 -20.35 40.09
CA ALA A 316 -19.83 -19.90 39.57
C ALA A 316 -18.71 -20.48 40.44
N GLU A 317 -17.55 -20.73 39.82
CA GLU A 317 -16.33 -21.15 40.50
C GLU A 317 -15.18 -20.19 40.17
N GLN A 318 -14.24 -20.03 41.09
CA GLN A 318 -13.02 -19.25 40.89
C GLN A 318 -11.86 -20.21 40.56
N GLU A 319 -11.15 -19.96 39.47
CA GLU A 319 -9.92 -20.70 39.14
C GLU A 319 -8.74 -19.74 38.90
N TYR A 320 -7.54 -20.19 39.22
CA TYR A 320 -6.34 -19.36 39.44
C TYR A 320 -5.49 -19.13 38.18
N GLU A 321 -4.39 -18.38 38.34
CA GLU A 321 -3.51 -17.89 37.28
C GLU A 321 -3.06 -18.93 36.24
N HIS A 322 -3.43 -18.71 34.97
CA HIS A 322 -2.81 -19.39 33.83
C HIS A 322 -2.17 -18.42 32.81
N VAL A 323 -1.77 -17.22 33.25
CA VAL A 323 -1.40 -16.07 32.38
C VAL A 323 0.08 -15.66 32.50
N SER A 324 0.99 -16.64 32.60
CA SER A 324 2.44 -16.40 32.72
C SER A 324 3.29 -17.15 31.67
N PHE A 325 3.24 -18.48 31.65
CA PHE A 325 4.15 -19.34 30.87
C PHE A 325 4.23 -18.99 29.37
N HIS A 326 3.10 -18.88 28.68
CA HIS A 326 3.10 -18.60 27.23
C HIS A 326 3.73 -17.23 26.87
N LYS A 327 3.65 -16.24 27.77
CA LYS A 327 4.28 -14.92 27.56
C LYS A 327 5.79 -14.97 27.79
N ILE A 328 6.25 -15.75 28.79
CA ILE A 328 7.67 -15.96 29.07
C ILE A 328 8.34 -16.71 27.91
N ILE A 329 7.71 -17.77 27.40
CA ILE A 329 8.19 -18.54 26.23
C ILE A 329 8.21 -17.68 24.96
N ALA A 330 7.15 -16.90 24.69
CA ALA A 330 7.15 -15.98 23.55
C ALA A 330 8.25 -14.90 23.67
N GLY A 331 8.50 -14.38 24.88
CA GLY A 331 9.55 -13.40 25.15
C GLY A 331 10.97 -13.97 24.94
N SER A 332 11.25 -15.17 25.44
CA SER A 332 12.56 -15.81 25.27
C SER A 332 12.82 -16.18 23.80
N VAL A 333 11.84 -16.75 23.10
CA VAL A 333 11.94 -17.05 21.66
C VAL A 333 12.15 -15.78 20.84
N ALA A 334 11.43 -14.69 21.12
CA ALA A 334 11.63 -13.41 20.45
C ALA A 334 13.04 -12.84 20.69
N LEU A 335 13.57 -12.95 21.92
CA LEU A 335 14.93 -12.55 22.24
C LEU A 335 15.96 -13.38 21.46
N PHE A 336 15.87 -14.72 21.49
CA PHE A 336 16.77 -15.61 20.75
C PHE A 336 16.76 -15.33 19.24
N LEU A 337 15.57 -15.15 18.64
CA LEU A 337 15.45 -14.79 17.22
C LEU A 337 16.07 -13.43 16.91
N SER A 338 15.90 -12.42 17.78
CA SER A 338 16.54 -11.11 17.60
C SER A 338 18.07 -11.19 17.63
N VAL A 339 18.64 -11.98 18.54
CA VAL A 339 20.09 -12.19 18.66
C VAL A 339 20.61 -12.97 17.46
N ALA A 340 19.92 -14.03 17.03
CA ALA A 340 20.27 -14.80 15.84
C ALA A 340 20.27 -13.93 14.57
N MET A 341 19.28 -13.05 14.40
CA MET A 341 19.23 -12.11 13.27
C MET A 341 20.37 -11.08 13.32
N ILE A 342 20.73 -10.57 14.50
CA ILE A 342 21.88 -9.66 14.66
C ILE A 342 23.19 -10.37 14.30
N LEU A 343 23.39 -11.61 14.76
CA LEU A 343 24.57 -12.41 14.45
C LEU A 343 24.64 -12.77 12.95
N LEU A 344 23.51 -13.08 12.31
CA LEU A 344 23.41 -13.32 10.87
C LEU A 344 23.80 -12.07 10.07
N VAL A 345 23.30 -10.90 10.45
CA VAL A 345 23.67 -9.62 9.81
C VAL A 345 25.16 -9.34 9.97
N ILE A 346 25.73 -9.51 11.17
CA ILE A 346 27.18 -9.33 11.40
C ILE A 346 28.00 -10.30 10.54
N TYR A 347 27.62 -11.58 10.47
CA TYR A 347 28.28 -12.58 9.65
C TYR A 347 28.21 -12.25 8.15
N VAL A 348 27.04 -11.85 7.64
CA VAL A 348 26.86 -11.45 6.23
C VAL A 348 27.65 -10.17 5.91
N SER A 349 27.65 -9.17 6.79
CA SER A 349 28.46 -7.96 6.63
C SER A 349 29.96 -8.26 6.63
N TRP A 350 30.46 -9.16 7.48
CA TRP A 350 31.85 -9.61 7.46
C TRP A 350 32.19 -10.38 6.18
N LYS A 351 31.35 -11.32 5.76
CA LYS A 351 31.60 -12.20 4.61
C LYS A 351 31.48 -11.49 3.27
N ARG A 352 30.58 -10.49 3.16
CA ARG A 352 30.29 -9.77 1.91
C ARG A 352 30.96 -8.40 1.80
N TYR A 353 31.34 -7.77 2.92
CA TYR A 353 31.95 -6.42 2.95
C TYR A 353 33.14 -6.30 3.94
N PRO A 354 34.17 -7.17 3.86
CA PRO A 354 35.27 -7.20 4.82
C PRO A 354 36.10 -5.90 4.88
N ALA A 355 36.19 -5.15 3.77
CA ALA A 355 36.88 -3.86 3.74
C ALA A 355 36.14 -2.79 4.58
N SER A 356 34.82 -2.68 4.42
CA SER A 356 33.97 -1.75 5.16
C SER A 356 33.97 -2.05 6.66
N MET A 357 33.97 -3.33 7.05
CA MET A 357 34.08 -3.72 8.47
C MET A 357 35.43 -3.36 9.10
N LYS A 358 36.55 -3.50 8.36
CA LYS A 358 37.88 -3.01 8.81
C LYS A 358 37.89 -1.50 8.99
N GLN A 359 37.28 -0.73 8.08
CA GLN A 359 37.14 0.72 8.21
C GLN A 359 36.28 1.12 9.42
N LEU A 360 35.22 0.35 9.72
CA LEU A 360 34.39 0.55 10.92
C LEU A 360 35.16 0.28 12.22
N GLN A 361 35.99 -0.77 12.26
CA GLN A 361 36.89 -1.05 13.39
C GLN A 361 37.96 0.06 13.56
N GLN A 362 38.58 0.52 12.48
CA GLN A 362 39.53 1.65 12.53
C GLN A 362 38.88 2.93 13.05
N SER A 363 37.70 3.30 12.55
CA SER A 363 36.99 4.51 12.98
C SER A 363 36.51 4.45 14.44
N SER A 364 36.09 3.28 14.92
CA SER A 364 35.72 3.09 16.33
C SER A 364 36.95 3.09 17.25
N MET A 365 38.08 2.51 16.84
CA MET A 365 39.35 2.65 17.55
C MET A 365 39.86 4.10 17.59
N MET A 366 39.77 4.86 16.49
CA MET A 366 40.09 6.31 16.51
C MET A 366 39.17 7.09 17.46
N LYS A 367 37.85 6.83 17.46
CA LYS A 367 36.92 7.45 18.41
C LYS A 367 37.27 7.10 19.86
N ARG A 368 37.67 5.85 20.14
CA ARG A 368 38.07 5.40 21.49
C ARG A 368 39.40 6.03 21.94
N ARG A 369 40.38 6.20 21.04
CA ARG A 369 41.62 6.96 21.28
C ARG A 369 41.33 8.44 21.54
N ARG A 370 40.49 9.10 20.72
CA ARG A 370 40.07 10.50 20.92
C ARG A 370 39.29 10.71 22.23
N LYS A 371 38.50 9.73 22.69
CA LYS A 371 37.85 9.79 24.01
C LYS A 371 38.87 9.74 25.14
N LYS A 372 39.80 8.78 25.12
CA LYS A 372 40.90 8.71 26.10
C LYS A 372 41.76 9.98 26.15
N ALA A 373 42.11 10.56 24.99
CA ALA A 373 42.89 11.81 24.94
C ALA A 373 42.19 12.95 25.68
N ARG A 374 40.88 13.13 25.44
CA ARG A 374 40.04 14.13 26.16
C ARG A 374 39.81 13.82 27.63
N GLU A 375 39.96 12.57 28.05
CA GLU A 375 39.90 12.16 29.45
C GLU A 375 41.23 12.49 30.15
N SER A 376 42.38 12.29 29.50
CA SER A 376 43.69 12.75 30.02
C SER A 376 43.83 14.28 30.05
N GLU A 377 43.38 15.00 29.01
CA GLU A 377 43.36 16.48 29.00
C GLU A 377 42.58 17.05 30.20
N ARG A 378 41.48 16.38 30.59
CA ARG A 378 40.65 16.75 31.76
C ARG A 378 41.27 16.41 33.11
N GLN A 379 42.19 15.45 33.18
CA GLN A 379 42.94 15.16 34.41
C GLN A 379 44.11 16.14 34.61
N ILE A 380 44.68 16.67 33.53
CA ILE A 380 45.79 17.65 33.57
C ILE A 380 45.28 19.08 33.84
N SER A 381 43.98 19.35 33.62
CA SER A 381 43.36 20.68 33.77
C SER A 381 42.51 20.86 35.04
N SER A 382 42.64 19.96 36.03
CA SER A 382 42.12 20.21 37.38
C SER A 382 43.14 21.05 38.17
N PRO A 383 42.75 22.20 38.75
CA PRO A 383 43.60 22.87 39.73
C PRO A 383 43.73 22.02 41.01
N LEU A 384 44.84 22.25 41.71
CA LEU A 384 45.10 21.85 43.10
C LEU A 384 44.70 22.99 44.05
#